data_AF-A0A7J2U4N2-F1
#
_entry.id   AF-A0A7J2U4N2-F1
#
_cell.length_a   1.000
_cell.length_b   1.000
_cell.length_c   1.000
_cell.angle_alpha   90.00
_cell.angle_beta   90.00
_cell.angle_gamma   90.00
#
_symmetry.space_group_name_H-M   'P 1'
#
loop_
_entity.id
_entity.type
_entity.pdbx_description
1 polymer ?
#
loop_
_entity_poly.entity_id
_entity_poly.type
_entity_poly.pdbx_seq_one_letter_code
_entity_poly.pdbx_strand_id
1 'polypeptide(L)'
;MDYVSRLLTELLSNVDKYFDRNLVLNSEGRKILGKVIATLMTSEFKDKKLLKKVRKEPTLENVAKLVEAILGSEAVKNLQKLGGAL
;
A
#
# COMPACT_ATOMS: atom_id res chain seq x y z
N MET A 1 2.94 14.41 1.07
CA MET A 1 2.96 13.17 0.26
C MET A 1 4.07 12.23 0.71
N ASP A 2 5.29 12.72 0.95
CA ASP A 2 6.45 11.90 1.36
C ASP A 2 6.18 10.89 2.49
N TYR A 3 5.46 11.30 3.55
CA TYR A 3 5.05 10.39 4.63
C TYR A 3 4.25 9.17 4.14
N VAL A 4 3.25 9.39 3.28
CA VAL A 4 2.42 8.31 2.74
C VAL A 4 3.24 7.40 1.83
N SER A 5 4.07 8.00 0.96
CA SER A 5 4.98 7.28 0.08
C SER A 5 5.90 6.34 0.87
N ARG A 6 6.49 6.82 1.96
CA ARG A 6 7.37 6.02 2.83
C ARG A 6 6.65 4.83 3.45
N LEU A 7 5.44 5.02 3.97
CA LEU A 7 4.65 3.93 4.56
C LEU A 7 4.23 2.87 3.54
N LEU A 8 3.87 3.31 2.33
CA LEU A 8 3.49 2.41 1.24
C LEU A 8 4.69 1.61 0.71
N THR A 9 5.84 2.26 0.58
CA THR A 9 7.12 1.60 0.27
C THR A 9 7.47 0.58 1.34
N GLU A 10 7.33 0.92 2.63
CA GLU A 10 7.60 -0.01 3.73
C GLU A 10 6.74 -1.28 3.64
N LEU A 11 5.45 -1.15 3.31
CA LEU A 11 4.56 -2.30 3.11
C LEU A 11 5.01 -3.17 1.95
N LEU A 12 5.28 -2.58 0.78
CA LEU A 12 5.61 -3.35 -0.43
C LEU A 12 7.04 -3.89 -0.46
N SER A 13 7.98 -3.29 0.27
CA SER A 13 9.35 -3.80 0.40
C SER A 13 9.49 -4.94 1.40
N ASN A 14 8.50 -5.15 2.27
CA ASN A 14 8.55 -6.18 3.33
C ASN A 14 7.28 -7.04 3.27
N VAL A 15 7.01 -7.64 2.11
CA VAL A 15 5.77 -8.38 1.86
C VAL A 15 5.61 -9.53 2.85
N ASP A 16 6.67 -10.29 3.07
CA ASP A 16 6.76 -11.41 4.02
C ASP A 16 6.45 -11.00 5.47
N LYS A 17 6.77 -9.77 5.85
CA LYS A 17 6.53 -9.22 7.18
C LYS A 17 5.10 -8.74 7.38
N TYR A 18 4.51 -8.10 6.37
CA TYR A 18 3.24 -7.37 6.52
C TYR A 18 2.04 -8.05 5.88
N PHE A 19 2.27 -9.02 5.00
CA PHE A 19 1.22 -9.79 4.35
C PHE A 19 1.27 -11.25 4.82
N ASP A 20 0.09 -11.83 5.00
CA ASP A 20 -0.03 -13.25 5.31
C ASP A 20 0.20 -14.13 4.07
N ARG A 21 0.07 -15.45 4.24
CA ARG A 21 0.22 -16.42 3.15
C ARG A 21 -0.80 -16.26 2.03
N ASN A 22 -1.91 -15.54 2.28
CA ASN A 22 -2.92 -15.21 1.29
C ASN A 22 -2.70 -13.83 0.65
N LEU A 23 -1.54 -13.21 0.89
CA LEU A 23 -1.19 -11.87 0.43
C LEU A 23 -2.17 -10.79 0.91
N VAL A 24 -2.68 -10.93 2.14
CA VAL A 24 -3.55 -9.95 2.81
C VAL A 24 -2.80 -9.33 3.98
N LEU A 25 -2.96 -8.01 4.20
CA LEU A 25 -2.30 -7.35 5.32
C LEU A 25 -2.67 -8.00 6.67
N ASN A 26 -1.64 -8.35 7.43
CA ASN A 26 -1.76 -8.77 8.81
C ASN A 26 -2.08 -7.57 9.73
N SER A 27 -2.18 -7.82 11.03
CA SER A 27 -2.52 -6.79 12.02
C SER A 27 -1.55 -5.60 12.02
N GLU A 28 -0.24 -5.84 11.87
CA GLU A 28 0.77 -4.78 11.84
C GLU A 28 0.70 -3.98 10.53
N GLY A 29 0.58 -4.67 9.40
CA GLY A 29 0.38 -4.04 8.10
C GLY A 29 -0.87 -3.16 8.06
N ARG A 30 -1.96 -3.61 8.68
CA ARG A 30 -3.21 -2.82 8.79
C ARG A 30 -3.05 -1.56 9.64
N LYS A 31 -2.19 -1.55 10.66
CA LYS A 31 -1.89 -0.32 11.42
C LYS A 31 -1.21 0.72 10.52
N ILE A 32 -0.26 0.28 9.68
CA ILE A 32 0.42 1.15 8.71
C ILE A 32 -0.59 1.67 7.69
N LEU A 33 -1.39 0.79 7.10
CA LEU A 33 -2.43 1.17 6.14
C LEU A 33 -3.46 2.15 6.74
N GLY A 34 -3.82 1.99 8.02
CA GLY A 34 -4.71 2.90 8.72
C GLY A 34 -4.17 4.34 8.75
N LYS A 35 -2.87 4.52 9.00
CA LYS A 35 -2.20 5.83 8.94
C LYS A 35 -2.25 6.41 7.52
N VAL A 36 -1.94 5.59 6.51
CA VAL A 36 -2.03 5.99 5.10
C VAL A 36 -3.44 6.47 4.74
N ILE A 37 -4.47 5.68 5.05
CA ILE A 37 -5.85 6.04 4.75
C ILE A 37 -6.27 7.31 5.48
N ALA A 38 -5.93 7.46 6.76
CA ALA A 38 -6.26 8.65 7.53
C ALA A 38 -5.67 9.91 6.89
N THR A 39 -4.38 9.88 6.52
CA THR A 39 -3.72 11.00 5.84
C THR A 39 -4.31 11.29 4.46
N LEU A 40 -4.63 10.25 3.68
CA LEU A 40 -5.21 10.42 2.34
C LEU A 40 -6.69 10.85 2.36
N MET A 41 -7.43 10.54 3.43
CA MET A 41 -8.80 10.98 3.61
C MET A 41 -8.89 12.47 3.84
N THR A 42 -7.94 13.06 4.55
CA THR A 42 -7.87 14.51 4.85
C THR A 42 -7.09 15.31 3.80
N SER A 43 -6.68 14.68 2.69
CA SER A 43 -5.95 15.34 1.60
C SER A 43 -6.77 15.45 0.32
N GLU A 44 -6.23 16.19 -0.66
CA GLU A 44 -6.75 16.35 -2.04
C GLU A 44 -6.69 15.06 -2.89
N PHE A 45 -6.43 13.89 -2.30
CA PHE A 45 -6.43 12.63 -3.02
C PHE A 45 -7.81 12.32 -3.62
N LYS A 46 -7.89 12.22 -4.95
CA LYS A 46 -9.16 12.18 -5.69
C LYS A 46 -9.88 10.84 -5.62
N ASP A 47 -9.15 9.72 -5.59
CA ASP A 47 -9.76 8.39 -5.66
C ASP A 47 -10.15 7.83 -4.28
N LYS A 48 -11.15 8.44 -3.66
CA LYS A 48 -11.68 7.95 -2.37
C LYS A 48 -12.31 6.56 -2.47
N LYS A 49 -12.70 6.10 -3.68
CA LYS A 49 -13.23 4.75 -3.90
C LYS A 49 -12.13 3.70 -3.72
N LEU A 50 -10.95 3.96 -4.27
CA LEU A 50 -9.77 3.13 -4.06
C LEU A 50 -9.42 3.02 -2.57
N LEU A 51 -9.41 4.13 -1.82
CA LEU A 51 -9.15 4.10 -0.37
C LEU A 51 -10.12 3.19 0.39
N LYS A 52 -11.42 3.28 0.08
CA LYS A 52 -12.44 2.42 0.69
C LYS A 52 -12.24 0.95 0.32
N LYS A 53 -11.89 0.68 -0.94
CA LYS A 53 -11.61 -0.67 -1.41
C LYS A 53 -10.41 -1.28 -0.68
N VAL A 54 -9.27 -0.58 -0.65
CA VAL A 54 -8.05 -1.04 0.03
C VAL A 54 -8.28 -1.22 1.52
N ARG A 55 -9.08 -0.36 2.16
CA ARG A 55 -9.45 -0.52 3.58
C ARG A 55 -10.22 -1.80 3.84
N LYS A 56 -11.19 -2.13 2.97
CA LYS A 56 -12.05 -3.31 3.11
C LYS A 56 -11.32 -4.59 2.72
N GLU A 57 -10.50 -4.53 1.68
CA GLU A 57 -9.80 -5.64 1.05
C GLU A 57 -8.30 -5.27 0.92
N PRO A 58 -7.53 -5.35 2.02
CA PRO A 58 -6.13 -4.92 2.05
C PRO A 58 -5.19 -5.99 1.47
N THR A 59 -5.46 -6.42 0.24
CA THR A 59 -4.61 -7.37 -0.49
C THR A 59 -3.36 -6.68 -1.03
N LEU A 60 -2.30 -7.44 -1.29
CA LEU A 60 -1.07 -6.94 -1.93
C LEU A 60 -1.40 -6.23 -3.24
N GLU A 61 -2.30 -6.80 -4.05
CA GLU A 61 -2.75 -6.20 -5.30
C GLU A 61 -3.44 -4.84 -5.10
N ASN A 62 -4.37 -4.74 -4.16
CA ASN A 62 -5.08 -3.48 -3.89
C ASN A 62 -4.12 -2.43 -3.31
N VAL A 63 -3.19 -2.83 -2.44
CA VAL A 63 -2.14 -1.93 -1.92
C VAL A 63 -1.22 -1.46 -3.06
N ALA A 64 -0.80 -2.35 -3.96
CA ALA A 64 0.01 -1.99 -5.12
C ALA A 64 -0.70 -0.99 -6.04
N LYS A 65 -2.00 -1.16 -6.30
CA LYS A 65 -2.82 -0.17 -7.03
C LYS A 65 -2.85 1.19 -6.35
N LEU A 66 -2.89 1.22 -5.02
CA LEU A 66 -2.80 2.48 -4.26
C LEU A 66 -1.42 3.14 -4.41
N VAL A 67 -0.35 2.35 -4.41
CA VAL A 67 1.01 2.86 -4.67
C VAL A 67 1.13 3.43 -6.07
N GLU A 68 0.62 2.71 -7.07
CA GLU A 68 0.59 3.17 -8.47
C GLU A 68 -0.14 4.50 -8.61
N ALA A 69 -1.30 4.66 -7.96
CA ALA A 69 -2.09 5.89 -8.00
C ALA A 69 -1.38 7.10 -7.36
N ILE A 70 -0.37 6.88 -6.51
CA ILE A 70 0.32 7.94 -5.75
C ILE A 70 1.73 8.21 -6.29
N LEU A 71 2.46 7.16 -6.66
CA LEU A 71 3.87 7.21 -7.08
C LEU A 71 4.08 6.91 -8.57
N GLY A 72 3.03 6.50 -9.28
CA GLY A 72 3.11 6.06 -10.67
C GLY A 72 3.52 4.60 -10.83
N SER A 73 3.30 4.07 -12.03
CA SER A 73 3.50 2.65 -12.36
C SER A 73 4.95 2.20 -12.27
N GLU A 74 5.92 3.10 -12.45
CA GLU A 74 7.36 2.79 -12.35
C GLU A 74 7.78 2.45 -10.91
N ALA A 75 7.20 3.14 -9.92
CA ALA A 75 7.50 2.89 -8.52
C ALA A 75 7.10 1.46 -8.11
N VAL A 76 5.94 0.98 -8.55
CA VAL A 76 5.47 -0.38 -8.24
C VAL A 76 6.41 -1.43 -8.82
N LYS A 77 6.84 -1.26 -10.08
CA LYS A 77 7.80 -2.18 -10.72
C LYS A 77 9.12 -2.25 -9.97
N ASN A 78 9.60 -1.11 -9.47
CA ASN A 78 10.85 -1.06 -8.71
C ASN A 78 10.73 -1.71 -7.34
N LEU A 79 9.58 -1.54 -6.67
CA LEU A 79 9.33 -2.16 -5.37
C LEU A 79 9.18 -3.69 -5.46
N GLN A 80 8.52 -4.18 -6.51
CA GLN A 80 8.41 -5.62 -6.77
C GLN A 80 9.77 -6.30 -7.05
N LYS A 81 10.71 -5.58 -7.68
CA LYS A 81 12.08 -6.09 -7.90
C LYS A 81 12.92 -6.17 -6.62
N LEU A 82 12.63 -5.32 -5.64
CA LEU A 82 13.39 -5.23 -4.37
C LEU A 82 12.85 -6.19 -3.30
N GLY A 83 11.59 -6.61 -3.37
CA GLY A 83 10.94 -7.52 -2.42
C GLY A 83 11.23 -9.00 -2.62
N GLY A 84 12.12 -9.37 -3.55
CA GLY A 84 12.44 -10.76 -3.87
C GLY A 84 11.54 -11.32 -4.97
N ALA A 85 12.18 -12.07 -5.86
CA ALA A 85 11.62 -12.72 -7.04
C ALA A 85 10.18 -13.27 -6.83
N LEU A 86 9.26 -12.75 -7.65
CA LEU A 86 8.15 -13.54 -8.20
C LEU A 86 8.49 -13.84 -9.65
#